data_AF-A0A832R7X0-F1
#
_entry.id   AF-A0A832R7X0-F1
#
_cell.length_a   1.000
_cell.length_b   1.000
_cell.length_c   1.000
_cell.angle_alpha   90.00
_cell.angle_beta   90.00
_cell.angle_gamma   90.00
#
_symmetry.space_group_name_H-M   'P 1'
#
loop_
_entity.id
_entity.type
_entity.pdbx_description
1 polymer ?
#
loop_
_entity_poly.entity_id
_entity_poly.type
_entity_poly.pdbx_seq_one_letter_code
_entity_poly.pdbx_strand_id
1 'polypeptide(L)'
;VALRMGTMDFRKFKGCQACHQDAEGEGGFSGPQLYTAWERLQPAYIVSFITDPKAWDSNTIMPQMEMNAAAVNKLADYLRLIGGEE
;
A
#
# COMPACT_ATOMS: atom_id res chain seq x y z
N VAL A 1 10.34 5.06 -9.23
CA VAL A 1 9.78 3.81 -9.82
C VAL A 1 8.94 4.21 -11.02
N ALA A 2 9.03 3.53 -12.17
CA ALA A 2 8.07 3.78 -13.26
C ALA A 2 6.68 3.37 -12.77
N LEU A 3 5.67 4.26 -12.83
CA LEU A 3 4.31 4.03 -12.31
C LEU A 3 3.80 2.62 -12.64
N ARG A 4 3.98 2.20 -13.90
CA ARG A 4 3.65 0.86 -14.40
C ARG A 4 4.24 -0.31 -13.59
N MET A 5 5.50 -0.21 -13.16
CA MET A 5 6.14 -1.25 -12.33
C MET A 5 5.61 -1.22 -10.89
N GLY A 6 5.32 -0.05 -10.34
CA GLY A 6 4.69 0.09 -9.02
C GLY A 6 3.29 -0.53 -9.00
N THR A 7 2.49 -0.24 -10.02
CA THR A 7 1.16 -0.84 -10.21
C THR A 7 1.22 -2.37 -10.30
N MET A 8 2.18 -2.93 -11.04
CA MET A 8 2.36 -4.37 -11.14
C MET A 8 2.78 -5.00 -9.81
N ASP A 9 3.68 -4.35 -9.07
CA ASP A 9 4.12 -4.81 -7.75
C ASP A 9 2.94 -4.82 -6.76
N PHE A 10 2.20 -3.73 -6.66
CA PHE A 10 1.03 -3.61 -5.79
C PHE A 10 -0.09 -4.59 -6.16
N ARG A 11 -0.49 -4.63 -7.44
CA ARG A 11 -1.66 -5.38 -7.89
C ARG A 11 -1.41 -6.88 -8.01
N LYS A 12 -0.28 -7.26 -8.62
CA LYS A 12 -0.02 -8.66 -9.00
C LYS A 12 0.99 -9.37 -8.10
N PHE A 13 2.13 -8.74 -7.81
CA PHE A 13 3.20 -9.43 -7.09
C PHE A 13 2.98 -9.49 -5.58
N LYS A 14 2.41 -8.43 -4.99
CA LYS A 14 2.10 -8.34 -3.56
C LYS A 14 0.63 -8.61 -3.23
N GLY A 15 -0.24 -8.57 -4.24
CA GLY A 15 -1.66 -8.88 -4.08
C GLY A 15 -2.43 -7.86 -3.24
N CYS A 16 -1.88 -6.66 -3.01
CA CYS A 16 -2.51 -5.63 -2.19
C CYS A 16 -3.89 -5.23 -2.74
N GLN A 17 -4.05 -5.25 -4.05
CA GLN A 17 -5.30 -4.95 -4.74
C GLN A 17 -6.45 -5.92 -4.41
N ALA A 18 -6.15 -7.13 -3.92
CA ALA A 18 -7.19 -8.08 -3.52
C ALA A 18 -8.06 -7.53 -2.38
N CYS A 19 -7.50 -6.65 -1.54
CA CYS A 19 -8.21 -6.03 -0.42
C CYS A 19 -8.35 -4.52 -0.54
N HIS A 20 -7.41 -3.83 -1.18
CA HIS A 20 -7.35 -2.38 -1.23
C HIS A 20 -7.63 -1.84 -2.63
N GLN A 21 -8.13 -0.61 -2.69
CA GLN A 21 -8.25 0.14 -3.93
C GLN A 21 -7.05 1.07 -4.12
N ASP A 22 -6.39 0.99 -5.28
CA ASP A 22 -5.32 1.90 -5.68
C ASP A 22 -5.72 2.87 -6.80
N ALA A 23 -6.97 2.79 -7.26
CA ALA A 23 -7.65 3.81 -8.05
C ALA A 23 -9.16 3.75 -7.75
N GLU A 24 -9.91 4.79 -8.11
CA GLU A 24 -11.35 4.83 -7.85
C GLU A 24 -12.07 3.67 -8.56
N GLY A 25 -12.79 2.85 -7.78
CA GLY A 25 -13.50 1.68 -8.30
C GLY A 25 -12.62 0.48 -8.67
N GLU A 26 -11.29 0.56 -8.54
CA GLU A 26 -10.39 -0.55 -8.88
C GLU A 26 -9.75 -1.18 -7.64
N GLY A 27 -10.11 -2.44 -7.36
CA GLY A 27 -9.54 -3.25 -6.28
C GLY A 27 -10.58 -3.78 -5.31
N GLY A 28 -10.11 -4.27 -4.16
CA GLY A 28 -10.97 -4.82 -3.10
C GLY A 28 -11.55 -3.74 -2.18
N PHE A 29 -12.66 -4.06 -1.51
CA PHE A 29 -13.30 -3.21 -0.50
C PHE A 29 -13.05 -3.69 0.93
N SER A 30 -12.32 -4.79 1.11
CA SER A 30 -12.05 -5.38 2.42
C SER A 30 -11.06 -4.57 3.26
N GLY A 31 -10.21 -3.77 2.61
CA GLY A 31 -9.30 -2.82 3.22
C GLY A 31 -9.63 -1.38 2.81
N PRO A 32 -9.08 -0.37 3.50
CA PRO A 32 -9.26 1.03 3.14
C PRO A 32 -8.71 1.32 1.74
N GLN A 33 -9.35 2.24 1.02
CA GLN A 33 -8.76 2.75 -0.21
C GLN A 33 -7.43 3.47 0.06
N LEU A 34 -6.50 3.33 -0.88
CA LEU A 34 -5.13 3.81 -0.77
C LEU A 34 -4.76 4.87 -1.82
N TYR A 35 -5.63 5.15 -2.80
CA TYR A 35 -5.37 6.19 -3.79
C TYR A 35 -5.37 7.61 -3.21
N THR A 36 -5.93 7.84 -2.02
CA THR A 36 -5.71 9.09 -1.24
C THR A 36 -4.92 8.85 0.06
N ALA A 37 -4.22 7.73 0.20
CA ALA A 37 -3.48 7.43 1.43
C ALA A 37 -2.37 8.44 1.71
N TRP A 38 -1.69 8.91 0.66
CA TRP A 38 -0.54 9.81 0.81
C TRP A 38 -0.93 11.18 1.37
N GLU A 39 -2.14 11.66 1.12
CA GLU A 39 -2.66 12.93 1.65
C GLU A 39 -3.05 12.81 3.13
N ARG A 40 -3.41 11.60 3.58
CA ARG A 40 -3.97 11.36 4.92
C ARG A 40 -2.94 10.83 5.92
N LEU A 41 -1.90 10.16 5.44
CA LEU A 41 -0.98 9.38 6.27
C LEU A 41 0.45 9.92 6.17
N GLN A 42 1.18 9.82 7.28
CA GLN A 42 2.59 10.17 7.30
C GLN A 42 3.43 9.07 6.63
N PRO A 43 4.48 9.41 5.85
CA PRO A 43 5.31 8.41 5.16
C PRO A 43 5.92 7.36 6.10
N ALA A 44 6.38 7.79 7.28
CA ALA A 44 6.92 6.88 8.29
C ALA A 44 5.88 5.87 8.78
N TYR A 45 4.62 6.31 8.94
CA TYR A 45 3.52 5.44 9.33
C TYR A 45 3.22 4.39 8.25
N ILE A 46 3.18 4.79 6.98
CA ILE A 46 2.94 3.87 5.86
C ILE A 46 3.98 2.75 5.86
N VAL A 47 5.27 3.11 5.95
CA VAL A 47 6.38 2.15 5.98
C VAL A 47 6.29 1.22 7.19
N SER A 48 6.04 1.77 8.39
CA SER A 48 5.94 0.96 9.60
C SER A 48 4.72 0.02 9.57
N PHE A 49 3.59 0.47 9.05
CA PHE A 49 2.36 -0.32 8.98
C PHE A 49 2.47 -1.47 7.98
N ILE A 50 3.09 -1.24 6.81
CA ILE A 50 3.34 -2.30 5.82
C ILE A 50 4.33 -3.34 6.37
N THR A 51 5.30 -2.91 7.17
CA THR A 51 6.34 -3.80 7.74
C THR A 51 5.77 -4.73 8.81
N ASP A 52 4.96 -4.18 9.71
CA ASP A 52 4.31 -4.96 10.77
C ASP A 52 2.92 -4.38 11.10
N PRO A 53 1.88 -4.80 10.37
CA PRO A 53 0.53 -4.28 10.60
C PRO A 53 -0.01 -4.71 11.97
N LYS A 54 0.40 -5.87 12.49
CA LYS A 54 -0.05 -6.40 13.79
C LYS A 54 0.53 -5.63 14.97
N ALA A 55 1.69 -5.00 14.81
CA ALA A 55 2.25 -4.10 15.82
C ALA A 55 1.41 -2.83 16.01
N TRP A 56 0.68 -2.39 14.97
CA TRP A 56 -0.21 -1.23 15.04
C TRP A 56 -1.63 -1.60 15.46
N ASP A 57 -2.16 -2.70 14.92
CA ASP A 57 -3.46 -3.23 15.27
C ASP A 57 -3.41 -4.75 15.31
N SER A 58 -3.49 -5.32 16.52
CA SER A 58 -3.47 -6.78 16.71
C SER A 58 -4.67 -7.49 16.07
N ASN A 59 -5.75 -6.78 15.77
CA ASN A 59 -6.96 -7.32 15.15
C ASN A 59 -6.99 -7.11 13.63
N THR A 60 -5.96 -6.50 13.04
CA THR A 60 -5.90 -6.30 11.59
C THR A 60 -5.90 -7.63 10.86
N ILE A 61 -6.68 -7.68 9.79
CA ILE A 61 -6.67 -8.82 8.85
C ILE A 61 -5.58 -8.67 7.78
N MET A 62 -4.89 -7.51 7.74
CA MET A 62 -3.78 -7.32 6.80
C MET A 62 -2.65 -8.27 7.16
N PRO A 63 -2.23 -9.16 6.24
CA PRO A 63 -1.16 -10.11 6.53
C PRO A 63 0.17 -9.38 6.69
N GLN A 64 1.00 -9.85 7.62
CA GLN A 64 2.40 -9.47 7.65
C GLN A 64 3.13 -10.21 6.52
N MET A 65 3.69 -9.44 5.59
CA MET A 65 4.41 -9.95 4.44
C MET A 65 5.90 -9.92 4.72
N GLU A 66 6.61 -11.03 4.49
CA GLU A 66 8.08 -11.03 4.61
C GLU A 66 8.70 -10.24 3.45
N MET A 67 9.04 -8.97 3.72
CA MET A 67 9.61 -8.04 2.75
C MET A 67 10.80 -7.31 3.35
N ASN A 68 11.84 -7.08 2.54
CA ASN A 68 12.93 -6.22 2.96
C ASN A 68 12.52 -4.73 2.90
N ALA A 69 13.27 -3.88 3.61
CA ALA A 69 12.99 -2.45 3.68
C ALA A 69 12.90 -1.77 2.30
N ALA A 70 13.70 -2.21 1.32
CA ALA A 70 13.65 -1.67 -0.03
C ALA A 70 12.32 -1.97 -0.76
N ALA A 71 11.74 -3.15 -0.55
CA ALA A 71 10.44 -3.50 -1.10
C ALA A 71 9.30 -2.70 -0.43
N VAL A 72 9.35 -2.53 0.89
CA VAL A 72 8.38 -1.70 1.63
C VAL A 72 8.43 -0.25 1.14
N ASN A 73 9.63 0.32 1.01
CA ASN A 73 9.79 1.69 0.52
C ASN A 73 9.27 1.85 -0.92
N LYS A 74 9.44 0.85 -1.79
CA LYS A 74 8.87 0.89 -3.15
C LYS A 74 7.34 0.92 -3.16
N LEU A 75 6.68 0.23 -2.22
CA LEU A 75 5.23 0.30 -2.06
C LEU A 75 4.80 1.67 -1.54
N ALA A 76 5.50 2.22 -0.54
CA ALA A 76 5.25 3.58 -0.06
C ALA A 76 5.43 4.64 -1.17
N ASP A 77 6.49 4.52 -1.97
CA ASP A 77 6.73 5.38 -3.14
C ASP A 77 5.63 5.24 -4.18
N TYR A 78 5.07 4.04 -4.37
CA TYR A 78 3.93 3.84 -5.26
C TYR A 78 2.70 4.59 -4.74
N LEU A 79 2.38 4.48 -3.44
CA LEU A 79 1.27 5.21 -2.83
C LEU A 79 1.44 6.74 -2.96
N ARG A 80 2.68 7.24 -2.87
CA ARG A 80 3.00 8.64 -3.17
C ARG A 80 2.68 9.03 -4.61
N LEU A 81 2.98 8.16 -5.58
CA LEU A 81 2.77 8.47 -7.00
C LEU A 81 1.28 8.52 -7.36
N ILE A 82 0.46 7.64 -6.79
CA ILE A 82 -1.00 7.62 -7.04
C ILE A 82 -1.77 8.62 -6.19
N GLY A 83 -1.25 8.99 -5.02
CA GLY A 83 -1.86 9.98 -4.12
C GLY A 83 -1.55 11.43 -4.47
N GLY A 84 -0.98 11.67 -5.66
CA GLY A 84 -0.66 13.00 -6.19
C GLY A 84 -1.03 13.15 -7.67
N GLU A 85 -1.97 12.34 -8.17
CA GLU A 85 -2.62 12.64 -9.45
C GLU A 85 -3.56 13.85 -9.26
N GLU A 86 -3.06 15.02 -9.66
CA GLU A 86 -3.86 16.17 -10.11
C GLU A 86 -4.31 15.95 -11.56
#